data_AF-A0A256XNC7-F1
#
_entry.id   AF-A0A256XNC7-F1
#
_cell.length_a   1.000
_cell.length_b   1.000
_cell.length_c   1.000
_cell.angle_alpha   90.00
_cell.angle_beta   90.00
_cell.angle_gamma   90.00
#
_symmetry.space_group_name_H-M   'P 1'
#
loop_
_entity.id
_entity.type
_entity.pdbx_description
1 polymer ?
#
loop_
_entity_poly.entity_id
_entity_poly.type
_entity_poly.pdbx_seq_one_letter_code
_entity_poly.pdbx_strand_id
1 'polypeptide(L)'
;MSLRSTLVILLALVLILPVVKALPPGSVVLDVPYVHQVYDVPEWFDGRYSCGPTSIVMVLAYWKVIEPWPFEASMPYKHTSEYGRYVCCIFKVGDFVFDKGEVDASRKTKGYGVHGFTYIPGAGMSWQKAVDLFKIFGFQSYIDYSPTFEELKREIDNGYPVLMSTQLTKAGHIVVAVGYTPDGCIIVNDPAGDKNRGSYFNYYGKQVVYDWPGVNKGHVNLNKVKAFIIVHPTENLKKAIPVSERPEEEDGINVKTWVSLAIIIAAVCLIIYLGVREKLKATRPI
;
A
#
# COMPACT_ATOMS: atom_id res chain seq x y z
N MET A 1 36.32 55.06 -15.74
CA MET A 1 34.98 55.13 -15.10
C MET A 1 33.97 55.34 -16.22
N SER A 2 32.88 54.62 -16.44
CA SER A 2 32.25 53.46 -15.83
C SER A 2 31.16 53.02 -16.83
N LEU A 3 31.27 51.86 -17.47
CA LEU A 3 30.13 51.25 -18.18
C LEU A 3 30.03 49.79 -17.75
N ARG A 4 29.56 49.61 -16.52
CA ARG A 4 29.32 48.29 -15.93
C ARG A 4 27.85 47.93 -16.11
N SER A 5 27.67 46.80 -16.77
CA SER A 5 26.66 45.78 -16.44
C SER A 5 25.25 45.99 -16.95
N THR A 6 24.99 45.51 -18.17
CA THR A 6 23.68 44.90 -18.48
C THR A 6 23.93 43.62 -19.27
N LEU A 7 24.36 42.59 -18.53
CA LEU A 7 24.42 41.21 -19.02
C LEU A 7 22.97 40.74 -19.18
N VAL A 8 22.50 40.66 -20.42
CA VAL A 8 21.22 40.02 -20.76
C VAL A 8 21.38 38.52 -20.54
N ILE A 9 21.14 38.07 -19.31
CA ILE A 9 20.91 36.65 -19.03
C ILE A 9 19.49 36.37 -19.45
N LEU A 10 19.32 35.91 -20.69
CA LEU A 10 18.09 35.27 -21.14
C LEU A 10 18.01 33.94 -20.38
N LEU A 11 17.41 33.96 -19.19
CA LEU A 11 17.04 32.76 -18.45
C LEU A 11 15.96 32.07 -19.27
N ALA A 12 16.37 31.15 -20.15
CA ALA A 12 15.50 30.15 -20.74
C ALA A 12 15.01 29.27 -19.59
N LEU A 13 13.92 29.72 -18.96
CA LEU A 13 13.11 28.94 -18.05
C LEU A 13 12.42 27.89 -18.93
N VAL A 14 13.16 26.85 -19.31
CA VAL A 14 12.59 25.64 -19.89
C VAL A 14 11.79 25.02 -18.75
N LEU A 15 10.52 25.44 -18.65
CA LEU A 15 9.49 24.65 -18.00
C LEU A 15 9.53 23.30 -18.71
N ILE A 16 10.22 22.34 -18.11
CA ILE A 16 10.07 20.92 -18.44
C ILE A 16 8.65 20.58 -17.97
N LEU A 17 7.65 20.99 -18.74
CA LEU A 17 6.35 20.37 -18.67
C LEU A 17 6.63 18.90 -18.98
N PRO A 18 6.26 17.96 -18.09
CA PRO A 18 6.29 16.56 -18.47
C PRO A 18 5.43 16.48 -19.72
N VAL A 19 6.03 16.10 -20.86
CA VAL A 19 5.28 15.79 -22.06
C VAL A 19 4.43 14.59 -21.68
N VAL A 20 3.19 14.84 -21.27
CA VAL A 20 2.18 13.81 -21.13
C VAL A 20 1.96 13.34 -22.56
N LYS A 21 2.60 12.22 -22.90
CA LYS A 21 2.42 11.61 -24.21
C LYS A 21 0.95 11.25 -24.32
N ALA A 22 0.22 11.97 -25.17
CA ALA A 22 -1.18 11.70 -25.41
C ALA A 22 -1.33 10.23 -25.86
N LEU A 23 -2.34 9.55 -25.33
CA LEU A 23 -2.62 8.17 -25.72
C LEU A 23 -3.01 8.10 -27.20
N PRO A 24 -2.67 7.01 -27.90
CA PRO A 24 -3.09 6.81 -29.29
C PRO A 24 -4.62 6.94 -29.45
N PRO A 25 -5.12 7.54 -30.55
CA PRO A 25 -6.56 7.56 -30.84
C PRO A 25 -7.15 6.14 -30.84
N GLY A 26 -8.30 5.96 -30.19
CA GLY A 26 -8.95 4.65 -30.02
C GLY A 26 -8.55 3.90 -28.76
N SER A 27 -7.70 4.47 -27.90
CA SER A 27 -7.41 3.89 -26.57
C SER A 27 -8.64 3.96 -25.67
N VAL A 28 -8.85 2.90 -24.88
CA VAL A 28 -9.92 2.83 -23.86
C VAL A 28 -9.28 2.89 -22.50
N VAL A 29 -9.77 3.76 -21.61
CA VAL A 29 -9.24 3.95 -20.26
C VAL A 29 -10.37 4.19 -19.27
N LEU A 30 -10.34 3.46 -18.17
CA LEU A 30 -11.17 3.61 -16.99
C LEU A 30 -10.54 4.62 -16.03
N ASP A 31 -11.36 5.47 -15.41
CA ASP A 31 -10.92 6.38 -14.35
C ASP A 31 -10.88 5.66 -13.00
N VAL A 32 -9.89 4.78 -12.83
CA VAL A 32 -9.63 4.08 -11.57
C VAL A 32 -8.82 4.98 -10.64
N PRO A 33 -9.27 5.21 -9.38
CA PRO A 33 -8.48 5.92 -8.39
C PRO A 33 -7.08 5.33 -8.24
N TYR A 34 -6.08 6.19 -8.16
CA TYR A 34 -4.68 5.77 -8.07
C TYR A 34 -4.19 5.86 -6.62
N VAL A 35 -3.44 4.85 -6.20
CA VAL A 35 -2.77 4.79 -4.90
C VAL A 35 -1.36 4.22 -5.13
N HIS A 36 -0.34 4.88 -4.57
CA HIS A 36 1.05 4.45 -4.60
C HIS A 36 1.43 3.71 -3.33
N GLN A 37 2.02 2.53 -3.46
CA GLN A 37 2.26 1.62 -2.34
C GLN A 37 3.26 2.12 -1.30
N VAL A 38 4.09 3.12 -1.63
CA VAL A 38 5.09 3.70 -0.70
C VAL A 38 4.73 5.13 -0.29
N TYR A 39 4.01 5.85 -1.13
CA TYR A 39 3.87 7.31 -1.00
C TYR A 39 2.47 7.72 -0.54
N ASP A 40 1.48 6.87 -0.76
CA ASP A 40 0.14 7.08 -0.28
C ASP A 40 -0.15 6.29 1.01
N VAL A 41 0.81 5.59 1.61
CA VAL A 41 0.59 4.82 2.86
C VAL A 41 1.09 5.59 4.10
N PRO A 42 0.52 5.37 5.31
CA PRO A 42 1.02 5.98 6.53
C PRO A 42 2.53 5.79 6.72
N GLU A 43 3.23 6.82 7.19
CA GLU A 43 4.71 6.85 7.29
C GLU A 43 5.30 5.68 8.09
N TRP A 44 4.51 5.13 8.99
CA TRP A 44 4.91 4.05 9.86
C TRP A 44 4.95 2.69 9.17
N PHE A 45 4.44 2.57 7.94
CA PHE A 45 4.34 1.35 7.15
C PHE A 45 5.25 1.39 5.92
N ASP A 46 6.09 0.37 5.76
CA ASP A 46 6.94 0.20 4.58
C ASP A 46 6.23 -0.66 3.52
N GLY A 47 5.50 0.00 2.63
CA GLY A 47 4.69 -0.66 1.61
C GLY A 47 5.44 -1.15 0.36
N ARG A 48 6.78 -1.26 0.37
CA ARG A 48 7.55 -1.81 -0.77
C ARG A 48 7.17 -3.25 -1.16
N TYR A 49 6.50 -4.00 -0.28
CA TYR A 49 5.96 -5.34 -0.55
C TYR A 49 4.45 -5.37 -0.83
N SER A 50 3.82 -4.20 -0.97
CA SER A 50 2.35 -4.04 -0.99
C SER A 50 1.77 -3.73 -2.37
N CYS A 51 2.42 -4.13 -3.47
CA CYS A 51 1.89 -3.89 -4.82
C CYS A 51 0.51 -4.51 -5.02
N GLY A 52 0.32 -5.76 -4.60
CA GLY A 52 -0.97 -6.44 -4.61
C GLY A 52 -2.02 -5.77 -3.73
N PRO A 53 -1.76 -5.57 -2.42
CA PRO A 53 -2.68 -4.86 -1.53
C PRO A 53 -3.10 -3.49 -2.03
N THR A 54 -2.16 -2.71 -2.55
CA THR A 54 -2.45 -1.39 -3.12
C THR A 54 -3.31 -1.49 -4.37
N SER A 55 -3.07 -2.48 -5.23
CA SER A 55 -3.90 -2.77 -6.40
C SER A 55 -5.34 -3.13 -6.03
N ILE A 56 -5.54 -3.91 -4.97
CA ILE A 56 -6.88 -4.20 -4.43
C ILE A 56 -7.58 -2.91 -3.99
N VAL A 57 -6.89 -2.04 -3.25
CA VAL A 57 -7.47 -0.76 -2.77
C VAL A 57 -7.92 0.12 -3.94
N MET A 58 -7.15 0.20 -5.02
CA MET A 58 -7.56 0.96 -6.22
C MET A 58 -8.86 0.43 -6.83
N VAL A 59 -9.01 -0.90 -6.93
CA VAL A 59 -10.24 -1.54 -7.46
C VAL A 59 -11.43 -1.36 -6.50
N LEU A 60 -11.22 -1.48 -5.19
CA LEU A 60 -12.26 -1.20 -4.20
C LEU A 60 -12.74 0.27 -4.26
N ALA A 61 -11.82 1.21 -4.44
CA ALA A 61 -12.14 2.63 -4.59
C ALA A 61 -12.95 2.89 -5.88
N TYR A 62 -12.58 2.26 -7.00
CA TYR A 62 -13.32 2.37 -8.26
C TYR A 62 -14.80 1.98 -8.11
N TRP A 63 -15.07 0.90 -7.38
CA TRP A 63 -16.43 0.43 -7.10
C TRP A 63 -17.14 1.18 -5.97
N LYS A 64 -16.50 2.18 -5.35
CA LYS A 64 -17.08 3.00 -4.27
C LYS A 64 -17.56 2.16 -3.08
N VAL A 65 -16.91 1.03 -2.84
CA VAL A 65 -17.14 0.17 -1.67
C VAL A 65 -16.22 0.55 -0.49
N ILE A 66 -15.28 1.46 -0.72
CA ILE A 66 -14.53 2.15 0.32
C ILE A 66 -14.76 3.66 0.16
N GLU A 67 -15.06 4.33 1.26
CA GLU A 67 -15.13 5.80 1.29
C GLU A 67 -13.72 6.37 1.55
N PRO A 68 -13.42 7.61 1.11
CA PRO A 68 -12.16 8.26 1.45
C PRO A 68 -11.88 8.25 2.95
N TRP A 69 -10.66 7.86 3.32
CA TRP A 69 -10.12 7.88 4.68
C TRP A 69 -8.81 8.69 4.68
N PRO A 70 -8.92 10.03 4.56
CA PRO A 70 -7.80 10.88 4.21
C PRO A 70 -6.74 10.98 5.30
N PHE A 71 -5.49 11.19 4.89
CA PHE A 71 -4.40 11.70 5.73
C PHE A 71 -3.37 12.48 4.89
N GLU A 72 -2.55 13.30 5.56
CA GLU A 72 -1.45 14.02 4.90
C GLU A 72 -0.24 13.10 4.77
N ALA A 73 0.11 12.73 3.54
CA ALA A 73 1.35 12.05 3.21
C ALA A 73 2.45 13.09 2.95
N SER A 74 3.64 12.87 3.50
CA SER A 74 4.77 13.81 3.39
C SER A 74 5.67 13.56 2.18
N MET A 75 5.63 12.35 1.62
CA MET A 75 6.53 11.87 0.57
C MET A 75 5.75 11.42 -0.66
N PRO A 76 6.21 11.72 -1.89
CA PRO A 76 7.45 12.40 -2.22
C PRO A 76 7.36 13.93 -2.10
N TYR A 77 6.15 14.44 -1.85
CA TYR A 77 5.83 15.80 -1.47
C TYR A 77 4.58 15.76 -0.58
N LYS A 78 4.23 16.86 0.08
CA LYS A 78 3.01 16.92 0.88
C LYS A 78 1.75 16.81 0.00
N HIS A 79 0.92 15.80 0.24
CA HIS A 79 -0.35 15.61 -0.46
C HIS A 79 -1.34 14.86 0.43
N THR A 80 -2.61 14.86 0.03
CA THR A 80 -3.65 14.06 0.70
C THR A 80 -3.73 12.70 0.03
N SER A 81 -3.55 11.64 0.82
CA SER A 81 -3.83 10.27 0.40
C SER A 81 -5.24 9.90 0.86
N GLU A 82 -6.14 9.68 -0.10
CA GLU A 82 -7.56 9.43 0.17
C GLU A 82 -7.85 7.98 0.58
N TYR A 83 -7.08 7.01 0.07
CA TYR A 83 -7.40 5.58 0.22
C TYR A 83 -6.27 4.74 0.81
N GLY A 84 -5.10 5.33 1.01
CA GLY A 84 -3.90 4.62 1.42
C GLY A 84 -3.97 3.87 2.74
N ARG A 85 -4.81 4.35 3.67
CA ARG A 85 -5.03 3.69 4.95
C ARG A 85 -5.60 2.29 4.78
N TYR A 86 -6.47 2.04 3.80
CA TYR A 86 -7.00 0.69 3.57
C TYR A 86 -5.92 -0.35 3.21
N VAL A 87 -4.74 0.10 2.73
CA VAL A 87 -3.63 -0.80 2.41
C VAL A 87 -3.12 -1.49 3.68
N CYS A 88 -3.04 -0.79 4.82
CA CYS A 88 -2.34 -1.28 6.01
C CYS A 88 -3.02 -1.01 7.36
N CYS A 89 -4.12 -0.25 7.40
CA CYS A 89 -4.89 0.05 8.61
C CYS A 89 -6.10 -0.89 8.76
N ILE A 90 -6.65 -0.96 9.96
CA ILE A 90 -7.78 -1.82 10.29
C ILE A 90 -9.08 -1.17 9.84
N PHE A 91 -9.86 -1.94 9.08
CA PHE A 91 -11.24 -1.62 8.71
C PHE A 91 -12.07 -2.91 8.80
N LYS A 92 -13.38 -2.78 8.71
CA LYS A 92 -14.30 -3.93 8.68
C LYS A 92 -15.28 -3.87 7.52
N VAL A 93 -15.81 -5.01 7.12
CA VAL A 93 -16.86 -5.17 6.11
C VAL A 93 -17.91 -6.12 6.66
N GLY A 94 -19.10 -5.60 6.96
CA GLY A 94 -20.07 -6.33 7.79
C GLY A 94 -19.44 -6.68 9.15
N ASP A 95 -19.48 -7.96 9.52
CA ASP A 95 -18.91 -8.47 10.76
C ASP A 95 -17.43 -8.90 10.64
N PHE A 96 -16.88 -8.89 9.42
CA PHE A 96 -15.49 -9.30 9.20
C PHE A 96 -14.54 -8.11 9.42
N VAL A 97 -13.57 -8.27 10.31
CA VAL A 97 -12.55 -7.25 10.62
C VAL A 97 -11.21 -7.64 9.98
N PHE A 98 -10.56 -6.70 9.30
CA PHE A 98 -9.25 -6.88 8.69
C PHE A 98 -8.14 -6.45 9.67
N ASP A 99 -8.03 -7.15 10.79
CA ASP A 99 -7.12 -6.87 11.93
C ASP A 99 -5.92 -7.83 12.03
N LYS A 100 -5.87 -8.87 11.18
CA LYS A 100 -4.69 -9.73 11.09
C LYS A 100 -3.49 -8.91 10.59
N GLY A 101 -2.42 -8.85 11.38
CA GLY A 101 -1.18 -8.16 10.99
C GLY A 101 -0.13 -9.09 10.38
N GLU A 102 0.52 -8.66 9.31
CA GLU A 102 1.68 -9.33 8.68
C GLU A 102 2.85 -8.38 8.51
N VAL A 103 4.07 -8.93 8.44
CA VAL A 103 5.30 -8.14 8.37
C VAL A 103 5.37 -7.30 7.09
N ASP A 104 5.74 -6.03 7.25
CA ASP A 104 5.97 -5.13 6.12
C ASP A 104 7.38 -5.29 5.51
N ALA A 105 7.72 -4.44 4.54
CA ALA A 105 9.02 -4.56 3.86
C ALA A 105 10.22 -4.16 4.73
N SER A 106 10.02 -3.40 5.81
CA SER A 106 11.05 -3.11 6.79
C SER A 106 11.36 -4.33 7.67
N ARG A 107 10.39 -5.24 7.79
CA ARG A 107 10.39 -6.40 8.71
C ARG A 107 10.46 -6.02 10.19
N LYS A 108 10.21 -4.74 10.52
CA LYS A 108 10.23 -4.21 11.89
C LYS A 108 8.84 -3.97 12.46
N THR A 109 7.85 -3.81 11.59
CA THR A 109 6.46 -3.58 11.96
C THR A 109 5.54 -4.46 11.13
N LYS A 110 4.25 -4.39 11.43
CA LYS A 110 3.19 -5.11 10.72
C LYS A 110 2.23 -4.15 10.04
N GLY A 111 1.82 -4.50 8.83
CA GLY A 111 0.64 -3.95 8.18
C GLY A 111 -0.59 -4.83 8.44
N TYR A 112 -1.74 -4.18 8.59
CA TYR A 112 -3.06 -4.79 8.76
C TYR A 112 -3.87 -4.62 7.47
N GLY A 113 -5.20 -4.58 7.57
CA GLY A 113 -6.05 -4.26 6.43
C GLY A 113 -5.85 -5.25 5.27
N VAL A 114 -5.78 -4.70 4.05
CA VAL A 114 -5.58 -5.52 2.85
C VAL A 114 -4.21 -6.21 2.88
N HIS A 115 -3.15 -5.53 3.32
CA HIS A 115 -1.80 -6.11 3.41
C HIS A 115 -1.79 -7.31 4.35
N GLY A 116 -2.22 -7.11 5.60
CA GLY A 116 -2.21 -8.15 6.62
C GLY A 116 -3.08 -9.37 6.27
N PHE A 117 -4.18 -9.15 5.56
CA PHE A 117 -5.05 -10.25 5.13
C PHE A 117 -4.47 -11.08 3.98
N THR A 118 -3.82 -10.42 3.00
CA THR A 118 -3.46 -11.03 1.71
C THR A 118 -1.98 -11.37 1.56
N TYR A 119 -1.09 -10.69 2.29
CA TYR A 119 0.35 -10.89 2.19
C TYR A 119 0.78 -12.22 2.82
N ILE A 120 1.70 -12.92 2.16
CA ILE A 120 2.41 -14.09 2.66
C ILE A 120 3.91 -13.74 2.71
N PRO A 121 4.54 -13.78 3.90
CA PRO A 121 5.96 -13.50 4.05
C PRO A 121 6.83 -14.32 3.09
N GLY A 122 7.68 -13.64 2.31
CA GLY A 122 8.58 -14.27 1.34
C GLY A 122 7.95 -14.68 0.01
N ALA A 123 6.61 -14.68 -0.11
CA ALA A 123 5.90 -15.04 -1.34
C ALA A 123 5.17 -13.86 -2.01
N GLY A 124 4.85 -12.80 -1.26
CA GLY A 124 4.03 -11.68 -1.76
C GLY A 124 2.54 -11.89 -1.50
N MET A 125 1.69 -11.20 -2.26
CA MET A 125 0.24 -11.35 -2.11
C MET A 125 -0.24 -12.72 -2.63
N SER A 126 -1.03 -13.42 -1.82
CA SER A 126 -1.77 -14.61 -2.27
C SER A 126 -2.94 -14.22 -3.17
N TRP A 127 -2.98 -14.76 -4.39
CA TRP A 127 -4.09 -14.53 -5.32
C TRP A 127 -5.42 -15.06 -4.77
N GLN A 128 -5.41 -16.20 -4.08
CA GLN A 128 -6.62 -16.75 -3.47
C GLN A 128 -7.14 -15.84 -2.35
N LYS A 129 -6.26 -15.30 -1.52
CA LYS A 129 -6.67 -14.35 -0.46
C LYS A 129 -7.21 -13.05 -1.04
N ALA A 130 -6.72 -12.62 -2.21
CA ALA A 130 -7.31 -11.48 -2.91
C ALA A 130 -8.74 -11.79 -3.38
N VAL A 131 -8.98 -12.96 -3.97
CA VAL A 131 -10.33 -13.44 -4.33
C VAL A 131 -11.24 -13.50 -3.10
N ASP A 132 -10.77 -14.07 -2.00
CA ASP A 132 -11.55 -14.19 -0.77
C ASP A 132 -11.91 -12.82 -0.19
N LEU A 133 -10.98 -11.85 -0.26
CA LEU A 133 -11.23 -10.47 0.13
C LEU A 133 -12.34 -9.83 -0.70
N PHE A 134 -12.29 -9.94 -2.02
CA PHE A 134 -13.35 -9.41 -2.89
C PHE A 134 -14.70 -10.09 -2.61
N LYS A 135 -14.72 -11.39 -2.31
CA LYS A 135 -15.95 -12.10 -1.89
C LYS A 135 -16.51 -11.59 -0.57
N ILE A 136 -15.67 -11.21 0.40
CA ILE A 136 -16.13 -10.59 1.66
C ILE A 136 -16.87 -9.27 1.37
N PHE A 137 -16.40 -8.48 0.40
CA PHE A 137 -17.07 -7.28 -0.10
C PHE A 137 -18.32 -7.57 -0.95
N GLY A 138 -18.63 -8.82 -1.26
CA GLY A 138 -19.80 -9.21 -2.05
C GLY A 138 -19.57 -9.26 -3.56
N PHE A 139 -18.33 -9.13 -4.04
CA PHE A 139 -18.03 -9.30 -5.47
C PHE A 139 -18.06 -10.79 -5.85
N GLN A 140 -18.33 -11.05 -7.13
CA GLN A 140 -17.89 -12.29 -7.75
C GLN A 140 -16.41 -12.12 -8.11
N SER A 141 -15.57 -13.07 -7.68
CA SER A 141 -14.13 -13.01 -7.98
C SER A 141 -13.53 -14.40 -8.12
N TYR A 142 -12.58 -14.53 -9.05
CA TYR A 142 -11.86 -15.76 -9.35
C TYR A 142 -10.50 -15.44 -9.99
N ILE A 143 -9.63 -16.45 -10.05
CA ILE A 143 -8.32 -16.37 -10.69
C ILE A 143 -8.44 -16.96 -12.09
N ASP A 144 -7.99 -16.23 -13.09
CA ASP A 144 -7.73 -16.75 -14.42
C ASP A 144 -6.22 -16.96 -14.58
N TYR A 145 -5.83 -18.20 -14.84
CA TYR A 145 -4.43 -18.64 -14.97
C TYR A 145 -3.94 -18.66 -16.43
N SER A 146 -4.82 -18.37 -17.40
CA SER A 146 -4.52 -18.35 -18.83
C SER A 146 -4.92 -17.02 -19.50
N PRO A 147 -4.54 -15.87 -18.93
CA PRO A 147 -5.06 -14.58 -19.38
C PRO A 147 -4.58 -14.20 -20.78
N THR A 148 -5.50 -13.69 -21.59
CA THR A 148 -5.26 -13.17 -22.93
C THR A 148 -5.51 -11.66 -23.03
N PHE A 149 -4.93 -11.03 -24.04
CA PHE A 149 -5.16 -9.60 -24.29
C PHE A 149 -6.61 -9.31 -24.72
N GLU A 150 -7.25 -10.23 -25.44
CA GLU A 150 -8.66 -10.07 -25.83
C GLU A 150 -9.61 -10.23 -24.64
N GLU A 151 -9.29 -11.08 -23.66
CA GLU A 151 -10.01 -11.11 -22.37
C GLU A 151 -9.89 -9.79 -21.63
N LEU A 152 -8.67 -9.25 -21.55
CA LEU A 152 -8.43 -7.95 -20.93
C LEU A 152 -9.29 -6.86 -21.57
N LYS A 153 -9.30 -6.78 -22.91
CA LYS A 153 -10.11 -5.79 -23.63
C LYS A 153 -11.59 -5.91 -23.28
N ARG A 154 -12.13 -7.13 -23.24
CA ARG A 154 -13.54 -7.36 -22.85
C ARG A 154 -13.84 -6.90 -21.42
N GLU A 155 -12.95 -7.17 -20.46
CA GLU A 155 -13.13 -6.67 -19.09
C GLU A 155 -13.14 -5.14 -19.06
N ILE A 156 -12.17 -4.49 -19.71
CA ILE A 156 -12.08 -3.03 -19.78
C ILE A 156 -13.28 -2.40 -20.50
N ASP A 157 -13.73 -2.98 -21.62
CA ASP A 157 -14.89 -2.50 -22.38
C ASP A 157 -16.18 -2.58 -21.57
N ASN A 158 -16.28 -3.54 -20.64
CA ASN A 158 -17.39 -3.66 -19.70
C ASN A 158 -17.25 -2.77 -18.45
N GLY A 159 -16.19 -1.96 -18.37
CA GLY A 159 -15.91 -1.10 -17.22
C GLY A 159 -15.28 -1.83 -16.04
N TYR A 160 -14.66 -2.99 -16.25
CA TYR A 160 -14.09 -3.81 -15.18
C TYR A 160 -12.57 -3.71 -15.16
N PRO A 161 -11.97 -3.00 -14.19
CA PRO A 161 -10.52 -2.99 -14.04
C PRO A 161 -10.02 -4.36 -13.56
N VAL A 162 -8.86 -4.77 -14.05
CA VAL A 162 -8.33 -6.13 -13.83
C VAL A 162 -7.05 -6.06 -13.00
N LEU A 163 -6.97 -6.79 -11.88
CA LEU A 163 -5.69 -6.96 -11.20
C LEU A 163 -4.87 -8.00 -11.96
N MET A 164 -3.62 -7.67 -12.28
CA MET A 164 -2.75 -8.50 -13.09
C MET A 164 -1.47 -8.86 -12.35
N SER A 165 -1.19 -10.16 -12.23
CA SER A 165 0.15 -10.61 -11.84
C SER A 165 1.03 -10.72 -13.07
N THR A 166 2.17 -10.02 -13.04
CA THR A 166 3.08 -9.89 -14.18
C THR A 166 4.51 -10.30 -13.81
N GLN A 167 5.38 -10.35 -14.82
CA GLN A 167 6.83 -10.48 -14.70
C GLN A 167 7.53 -9.15 -15.05
N LEU A 168 6.89 -8.02 -14.71
CA LEU A 168 7.44 -6.68 -14.90
C LEU A 168 8.74 -6.46 -14.09
N THR A 169 8.91 -7.19 -12.98
CA THR A 169 10.16 -7.27 -12.23
C THR A 169 10.62 -8.72 -12.12
N LYS A 170 11.87 -8.96 -11.70
CA LYS A 170 12.38 -10.33 -11.45
C LYS A 170 11.58 -11.08 -10.38
N ALA A 171 11.09 -10.39 -9.35
CA ALA A 171 10.26 -10.98 -8.30
C ALA A 171 8.79 -11.15 -8.72
N GLY A 172 8.40 -10.61 -9.87
CA GLY A 172 7.01 -10.41 -10.25
C GLY A 172 6.46 -9.09 -9.71
N HIS A 173 5.30 -8.69 -10.22
CA HIS A 173 4.64 -7.44 -9.79
C HIS A 173 3.14 -7.54 -10.03
N ILE A 174 2.35 -6.89 -9.17
CA ILE A 174 0.90 -6.80 -9.35
C ILE A 174 0.55 -5.35 -9.65
N VAL A 175 -0.19 -5.16 -10.73
CA VAL A 175 -0.69 -3.87 -11.22
C VAL A 175 -2.19 -3.96 -11.47
N VAL A 176 -2.85 -2.82 -11.64
CA VAL A 176 -4.25 -2.79 -12.09
C VAL A 176 -4.26 -2.35 -13.54
N ALA A 177 -4.76 -3.19 -14.44
CA ALA A 177 -5.09 -2.75 -15.78
C ALA A 177 -6.34 -1.90 -15.76
N VAL A 178 -6.20 -0.71 -16.34
CA VAL A 178 -7.25 0.30 -16.40
C VAL A 178 -7.58 0.65 -17.84
N GLY A 179 -6.88 0.10 -18.82
CA GLY A 179 -7.11 0.41 -20.21
C GLY A 179 -6.21 -0.35 -21.16
N TYR A 180 -6.39 -0.08 -22.44
CA TYR A 180 -5.55 -0.60 -23.51
C TYR A 180 -5.46 0.40 -24.66
N THR A 181 -4.45 0.24 -25.51
CA THR A 181 -4.29 0.99 -26.75
C THR A 181 -4.59 0.09 -27.96
N PRO A 182 -5.04 0.65 -29.10
CA PRO A 182 -5.37 -0.16 -30.30
C PRO A 182 -4.18 -0.92 -30.89
N ASP A 183 -2.97 -0.45 -30.61
CA ASP A 183 -1.72 -1.04 -31.11
C ASP A 183 -1.16 -2.15 -30.22
N GLY A 184 -1.93 -2.59 -29.21
CA GLY A 184 -1.63 -3.79 -28.42
C GLY A 184 -0.92 -3.51 -27.09
N CYS A 185 -0.80 -2.24 -26.66
CA CYS A 185 -0.26 -1.92 -25.35
C CYS A 185 -1.37 -1.93 -24.29
N ILE A 186 -0.94 -2.07 -23.04
CA ILE A 186 -1.80 -2.03 -21.88
C ILE A 186 -1.55 -0.75 -21.10
N ILE A 187 -2.63 -0.19 -20.53
CA ILE A 187 -2.60 0.99 -19.67
C ILE A 187 -2.89 0.51 -18.25
N VAL A 188 -1.97 0.80 -17.33
CA VAL A 188 -2.05 0.30 -15.94
C VAL A 188 -1.92 1.43 -14.92
N ASN A 189 -2.59 1.27 -13.79
CA ASN A 189 -2.16 1.90 -12.56
C ASN A 189 -1.13 0.97 -11.89
N ASP A 190 0.14 1.37 -11.96
CA ASP A 190 1.26 0.68 -11.36
C ASP A 190 1.52 1.23 -9.94
N PRO A 191 1.27 0.47 -8.87
CA PRO A 191 1.37 0.97 -7.51
C PRO A 191 2.81 1.35 -7.10
N ALA A 192 3.83 1.02 -7.89
CA ALA A 192 5.23 1.29 -7.60
C ALA A 192 5.87 2.34 -8.53
N GLY A 193 5.11 2.88 -9.49
CA GLY A 193 5.55 3.94 -10.38
C GLY A 193 5.63 3.58 -11.86
N ASP A 194 6.14 4.49 -12.66
CA ASP A 194 6.36 4.26 -14.09
C ASP A 194 7.74 3.67 -14.36
N LYS A 195 7.79 2.39 -14.74
CA LYS A 195 9.04 1.70 -15.03
C LYS A 195 9.73 2.17 -16.33
N ASN A 196 9.02 2.88 -17.21
CA ASN A 196 9.61 3.46 -18.42
C ASN A 196 10.63 4.58 -18.09
N ARG A 197 10.60 5.12 -16.86
CA ARG A 197 11.44 6.25 -16.43
C ARG A 197 12.80 5.84 -15.85
N GLY A 198 13.17 4.56 -15.97
CA GLY A 198 14.46 4.04 -15.53
C GLY A 198 14.54 3.79 -14.02
N SER A 199 14.38 4.82 -13.19
CA SER A 199 14.38 4.66 -11.73
C SER A 199 13.01 4.15 -11.23
N TYR A 200 13.05 3.11 -10.40
CA TYR A 200 11.88 2.46 -9.80
C TYR A 200 12.24 2.18 -8.34
N PHE A 201 11.51 2.64 -7.34
CA PHE A 201 10.16 3.23 -7.33
C PHE A 201 10.11 4.72 -7.71
N ASN A 202 8.97 5.18 -8.24
CA ASN A 202 8.69 6.61 -8.47
C ASN A 202 7.19 6.91 -8.40
N TYR A 203 6.79 8.18 -8.29
CA TYR A 203 5.38 8.54 -8.09
C TYR A 203 4.47 8.36 -9.33
N TYR A 204 5.04 8.20 -10.52
CA TYR A 204 4.33 8.38 -11.80
C TYR A 204 3.55 7.15 -12.28
N GLY A 205 3.01 6.33 -11.37
CA GLY A 205 2.38 5.05 -11.72
C GLY A 205 0.95 5.10 -12.24
N LYS A 206 0.30 6.27 -12.29
CA LYS A 206 -1.08 6.39 -12.81
C LYS A 206 -1.09 6.29 -14.35
N GLN A 207 -1.94 5.41 -14.89
CA GLN A 207 -2.17 5.22 -16.34
C GLN A 207 -0.87 5.09 -17.17
N VAL A 208 0.07 4.29 -16.67
CA VAL A 208 1.33 3.96 -17.35
C VAL A 208 1.06 3.02 -18.53
N VAL A 209 1.70 3.27 -19.66
CA VAL A 209 1.65 2.39 -20.83
C VAL A 209 2.80 1.40 -20.81
N TYR A 210 2.48 0.11 -20.88
CA TYR A 210 3.44 -0.98 -21.03
C TYR A 210 3.12 -1.83 -22.27
N ASP A 211 4.15 -2.45 -22.82
CA ASP A 211 3.98 -3.39 -23.92
C ASP A 211 3.45 -4.73 -23.38
N TRP A 212 2.38 -5.25 -23.97
CA TRP A 212 1.89 -6.60 -23.71
C TRP A 212 2.95 -7.64 -24.13
N PRO A 213 3.01 -8.84 -23.53
CA PRO A 213 3.93 -9.89 -24.00
C PRO A 213 3.77 -10.17 -25.50
N GLY A 214 4.87 -10.06 -26.25
CA GLY A 214 4.89 -10.21 -27.72
C GLY A 214 4.65 -8.92 -28.50
N VAL A 215 4.28 -7.82 -27.83
CA VAL A 215 4.19 -6.48 -28.42
C VAL A 215 5.49 -5.72 -28.18
N ASN A 216 5.90 -4.88 -29.14
CA ASN A 216 7.02 -3.96 -29.00
C ASN A 216 6.68 -2.62 -29.65
N LYS A 217 6.31 -1.63 -28.82
CA LYS A 217 6.06 -0.25 -29.22
C LYS A 217 7.05 0.72 -28.56
N GLY A 218 8.14 0.18 -28.01
CA GLY A 218 9.18 0.94 -27.32
C GLY A 218 8.84 1.26 -25.86
N HIS A 219 7.83 0.60 -25.29
CA HIS A 219 7.54 0.66 -23.86
C HIS A 219 8.22 -0.50 -23.13
N VAL A 220 8.32 -0.39 -21.80
CA VAL A 220 8.72 -1.53 -20.98
C VAL A 220 7.71 -2.66 -21.16
N ASN A 221 8.21 -3.86 -21.42
CA ASN A 221 7.38 -5.04 -21.62
C ASN A 221 7.01 -5.70 -20.28
N LEU A 222 5.77 -6.17 -20.16
CA LEU A 222 5.33 -6.96 -18.99
C LEU A 222 6.07 -8.31 -18.86
N ASN A 223 6.75 -8.76 -19.92
CA ASN A 223 7.43 -10.04 -20.16
C ASN A 223 6.50 -11.25 -20.12
N LYS A 224 5.71 -11.38 -19.07
CA LYS A 224 4.71 -12.43 -18.89
C LYS A 224 3.56 -11.90 -18.04
N VAL A 225 2.34 -12.24 -18.41
CA VAL A 225 1.17 -12.13 -17.55
C VAL A 225 0.89 -13.53 -17.00
N LYS A 226 0.93 -13.67 -15.67
CA LYS A 226 0.85 -14.96 -14.97
C LYS A 226 -0.58 -15.32 -14.58
N ALA A 227 -1.37 -14.32 -14.23
CA ALA A 227 -2.77 -14.50 -13.86
C ALA A 227 -3.50 -13.16 -13.89
N PHE A 228 -4.80 -13.22 -14.13
CA PHE A 228 -5.75 -12.18 -13.75
C PHE A 228 -6.46 -12.56 -12.46
N ILE A 229 -6.75 -11.57 -11.63
CA ILE A 229 -7.76 -11.70 -10.58
C ILE A 229 -8.94 -10.88 -11.08
N ILE A 230 -9.99 -11.59 -11.48
CA ILE A 230 -11.21 -11.02 -12.05
C ILE A 230 -12.14 -10.61 -10.90
N VAL A 231 -12.76 -9.45 -11.03
CA VAL A 231 -13.64 -8.86 -10.01
C VAL A 231 -14.86 -8.27 -10.70
N HIS A 232 -16.00 -8.89 -10.50
CA HIS A 232 -17.28 -8.44 -11.07
C HIS A 232 -18.22 -7.98 -9.95
N PRO A 233 -18.83 -6.78 -10.08
CA PRO A 233 -19.79 -6.29 -9.10
C PRO A 233 -21.00 -7.19 -9.05
N THR A 234 -21.66 -7.25 -7.90
CA THR A 234 -22.95 -7.94 -7.73
C THR A 234 -23.94 -6.98 -7.07
N GLU A 235 -25.18 -7.43 -6.87
CA GLU A 235 -26.17 -6.70 -6.08
C GLU A 235 -25.85 -6.68 -4.57
N ASN A 236 -24.92 -7.52 -4.10
CA ASN A 236 -24.63 -7.74 -2.67
C ASN A 236 -23.39 -6.97 -2.18
N LEU A 237 -22.96 -5.92 -2.89
CA LEU A 237 -21.77 -5.16 -2.50
C LEU A 237 -21.91 -4.53 -1.12
N LYS A 238 -20.87 -4.68 -0.31
CA LYS A 238 -20.79 -4.13 1.04
C LYS A 238 -19.75 -3.03 1.09
N LYS A 239 -19.99 -2.04 1.95
CA LYS A 239 -19.02 -0.97 2.20
C LYS A 239 -18.09 -1.32 3.37
N ALA A 240 -16.84 -0.90 3.26
CA ALA A 240 -15.91 -0.90 4.38
C ALA A 240 -16.23 0.23 5.35
N ILE A 241 -15.94 -0.01 6.63
CA ILE A 241 -15.99 0.99 7.69
C ILE A 241 -14.59 1.06 8.31
N PRO A 242 -13.90 2.22 8.24
CA PRO A 242 -12.66 2.45 8.97
C PRO A 242 -12.79 2.14 10.46
N VAL A 243 -11.78 1.52 11.06
CA VAL A 243 -11.78 1.20 12.50
C VAL A 243 -10.64 1.94 13.20
N SER A 244 -9.39 1.60 12.91
CA SER A 244 -8.22 2.18 13.56
C SER A 244 -6.98 2.05 12.68
N GLU A 245 -5.95 2.86 12.93
CA GLU A 245 -4.71 2.71 12.18
C GLU A 245 -4.00 1.38 12.47
N ARG A 246 -4.06 0.94 13.72
CA ARG A 246 -3.38 -0.23 14.29
C ARG A 246 -4.23 -0.80 15.44
N PRO A 247 -3.97 -2.03 15.91
CA PRO A 247 -4.52 -2.50 17.16
C PRO A 247 -4.18 -1.50 18.27
N GLU A 248 -5.11 -1.28 19.19
CA GLU A 248 -4.79 -0.61 20.44
C GLU A 248 -3.65 -1.40 21.08
N GLU A 249 -2.56 -0.72 21.47
CA GLU A 249 -1.59 -1.35 22.36
C GLU A 249 -2.39 -1.69 23.62
N GLU A 250 -2.57 -2.98 23.91
CA GLU A 250 -2.89 -3.36 25.29
C GLU A 250 -1.82 -2.69 26.12
N ASP A 251 -2.20 -1.76 27.01
CA ASP A 251 -1.36 -1.22 28.06
C ASP A 251 -0.90 -2.40 28.92
N GLY A 252 0.05 -3.16 28.39
CA GLY A 252 0.67 -4.28 29.03
C GLY A 252 1.39 -3.67 30.20
N ILE A 253 0.73 -3.74 31.36
CA ILE A 253 1.20 -3.43 32.71
C ILE A 253 2.67 -3.10 32.63
N ASN A 254 3.03 -1.81 32.57
CA ASN A 254 4.38 -1.39 32.24
C ASN A 254 5.35 -2.11 33.18
N VAL A 255 5.97 -3.18 32.67
CA VAL A 255 6.72 -4.13 33.51
C VAL A 255 7.87 -3.40 34.16
N LYS A 256 8.40 -2.36 33.49
CA LYS A 256 9.42 -1.48 34.07
C LYS A 256 8.86 -0.70 35.26
N THR A 257 7.67 -0.13 35.17
CA THR A 257 7.03 0.56 36.31
C THR A 257 6.82 -0.36 37.50
N TRP A 258 6.35 -1.59 37.28
CA TRP A 258 6.13 -2.55 38.38
C TRP A 258 7.43 -3.13 38.93
N VAL A 259 8.43 -3.38 38.10
CA VAL A 259 9.77 -3.75 38.55
C VAL A 259 10.39 -2.61 39.37
N SER A 260 10.25 -1.36 38.93
CA SER A 260 10.68 -0.19 39.68
C SER A 260 9.96 -0.06 41.03
N LEU A 261 8.64 -0.22 41.06
CA LEU A 261 7.86 -0.23 42.30
C LEU A 261 8.28 -1.36 43.24
N ALA A 262 8.49 -2.58 42.71
CA ALA A 262 8.93 -3.73 43.50
C ALA A 262 10.33 -3.52 44.11
N ILE A 263 11.26 -2.92 43.36
CA ILE A 263 12.60 -2.56 43.86
C ILE A 263 12.50 -1.51 44.97
N ILE A 264 11.66 -0.50 44.80
CA ILE A 264 11.45 0.55 45.82
C ILE A 264 10.86 -0.06 47.10
N ILE A 265 9.83 -0.91 46.98
CA ILE A 265 9.22 -1.59 48.13
C ILE A 265 10.26 -2.47 48.85
N ALA A 266 11.06 -3.25 48.11
CA ALA A 266 12.10 -4.09 48.70
C ALA A 266 13.16 -3.25 49.45
N ALA A 267 13.57 -2.11 48.89
CA ALA A 267 14.51 -1.20 49.53
C ALA A 267 13.93 -0.60 50.83
N VAL A 268 12.67 -0.17 50.82
CA VAL A 268 11.98 0.34 52.02
C VAL A 268 11.86 -0.74 53.09
N CYS A 269 11.44 -1.95 52.73
CA CYS A 269 11.38 -3.09 53.65
C CYS A 269 12.75 -3.40 54.26
N LEU A 270 13.82 -3.34 53.47
CA LEU A 270 15.19 -3.56 53.95
C LEU A 270 15.62 -2.47 54.95
N ILE A 271 15.34 -1.19 54.65
CA ILE A 271 15.64 -0.08 55.55
C ILE A 271 14.90 -0.24 56.89
N ILE A 272 13.61 -0.57 56.84
CA ILE A 272 12.81 -0.82 58.05
C ILE A 272 13.38 -2.00 58.84
N TYR A 273 13.69 -3.11 58.17
CA TYR A 273 14.28 -4.29 58.81
C TYR A 273 15.62 -3.97 59.50
N LEU A 274 16.52 -3.25 58.82
CA LEU A 274 17.81 -2.85 59.39
C LEU A 274 17.63 -1.92 60.60
N GLY A 275 16.73 -0.93 60.52
CA GLY A 275 16.43 -0.04 61.65
C GLY A 275 15.84 -0.76 62.86
N VAL A 276 14.94 -1.73 62.65
CA VAL A 276 14.41 -2.57 63.73
C VAL A 276 15.51 -3.45 64.32
N ARG A 277 16.36 -4.06 63.48
CA ARG A 277 17.48 -4.91 63.92
C ARG A 277 18.49 -4.13 64.78
N GLU A 278 18.80 -2.88 64.44
CA GLU A 278 19.69 -2.04 65.26
C GLU A 278 19.08 -1.68 66.60
N LYS A 279 17.79 -1.29 66.64
CA LYS A 279 17.09 -1.04 67.91
C LYS A 279 17.05 -2.28 68.81
N LEU A 280 16.87 -3.47 68.24
CA LEU A 280 16.89 -4.74 68.97
C LEU A 280 18.29 -5.12 69.47
N LYS A 281 19.37 -4.66 68.81
CA LYS A 281 20.74 -4.84 69.30
C LYS A 281 21.07 -3.86 70.44
N ALA A 282 20.60 -2.62 70.34
CA ALA A 282 20.81 -1.58 71.36
C ALA A 282 20.04 -1.82 72.68
N THR A 283 19.05 -2.71 72.67
CA THR A 283 18.20 -3.04 73.84
C THR A 283 18.55 -4.37 74.50
N ARG A 284 19.59 -5.09 74.04
CA ARG A 284 20.10 -6.27 74.75
C ARG A 284 20.97 -5.83 75.94
N PRO A 285 20.63 -6.19 77.18
CA PRO A 285 21.53 -6.03 78.31
C PRO A 285 22.78 -6.90 78.10
N ILE A 286 23.94 -6.38 78.52
CA ILE A 286 25.21 -7.13 78.58
C ILE A 286 25.08 -8.27 79.60
#